data_AF-A0A3L7QG37-F1
#
_entry.id   AF-A0A3L7QG37-F1
#
_cell.length_a   1.000
_cell.length_b   1.000
_cell.length_c   1.000
_cell.angle_alpha   90.00
_cell.angle_beta   90.00
_cell.angle_gamma   90.00
#
_symmetry.space_group_name_H-M   'P 1'
#
loop_
_entity.id
_entity.type
_entity.pdbx_description
1 polymer ?
#
loop_
_entity_poly.entity_id
_entity_poly.type
_entity_poly.pdbx_seq_one_letter_code
_entity_poly.pdbx_strand_id
1 'polypeptide(L)' 'MKITVELSDSDINAICKITGEIKKGPAIRKLVVEALQMKQREISAQKFISGTWGVELKGFEKGQQFDQQSDLDGKKSWGS' A
#
# COMPACT_ATOMS: atom_id res chain seq x y z
N MET A 1 0.81 -27.30 8.21
CA MET A 1 0.58 -27.09 9.66
C MET A 1 -0.92 -26.89 9.88
N LYS A 2 -1.52 -27.51 10.91
CA LYS A 2 -2.95 -27.35 11.24
C LYS A 2 -3.05 -26.66 12.60
N ILE A 3 -3.91 -25.65 12.69
CA ILE A 3 -4.17 -24.87 13.90
C ILE A 3 -5.68 -24.89 14.13
N THR A 4 -6.09 -25.04 15.38
CA THR A 4 -7.50 -24.93 15.79
C THR A 4 -7.68 -23.58 16.48
N VAL A 5 -8.78 -22.89 16.16
CA VAL A 5 -9.13 -21.60 16.75
C VAL A 5 -10.58 -21.63 17.20
N GLU A 6 -10.88 -20.90 18.27
CA GLU A 6 -12.25 -20.70 18.74
C GLU A 6 -12.80 -19.40 18.16
N LEU A 7 -13.94 -19.49 17.49
CA LEU A 7 -14.65 -18.37 16.88
C LEU A 7 -16.15 -18.56 17.12
N SER A 8 -16.86 -17.46 17.33
CA SER A 8 -18.32 -17.52 17.43
C SER A 8 -18.93 -17.93 16.09
N ASP A 9 -20.13 -18.53 16.11
CA ASP A 9 -20.84 -18.84 14.86
C ASP A 9 -21.18 -17.58 14.06
N SER A 10 -21.44 -16.45 14.74
CA SER A 10 -21.63 -15.15 14.08
C SER A 10 -20.38 -14.69 13.33
N ASP A 11 -19.19 -14.85 13.92
CA ASP A 11 -17.94 -14.48 13.26
C ASP A 11 -17.69 -15.37 12.04
N ILE A 12 -17.88 -16.69 12.19
CA ILE A 12 -17.72 -17.63 11.05
C ILE A 12 -18.66 -17.27 9.90
N ASN A 13 -19.92 -16.94 10.19
CA ASN A 13 -20.88 -16.53 9.18
C ASN A 13 -20.48 -15.22 8.50
N ALA A 14 -19.99 -14.25 9.26
CA ALA A 14 -19.48 -12.99 8.72
C ALA A 14 -18.24 -13.22 7.83
N ILE A 15 -17.31 -14.06 8.26
CA ILE A 15 -16.10 -14.43 7.51
C ILE A 15 -16.49 -15.09 6.18
N CYS A 16 -17.39 -16.09 6.21
CA CYS A 16 -17.88 -16.74 4.99
C CYS A 16 -18.55 -15.74 4.04
N LYS A 17 -19.40 -14.83 4.57
CA LYS A 17 -20.07 -13.79 3.77
C LYS A 17 -19.09 -12.82 3.10
N ILE A 18 -18.11 -12.33 3.85
CA ILE A 18 -17.12 -11.35 3.35
C ILE A 18 -16.18 -12.00 2.33
N THR A 19 -15.76 -13.23 2.59
CA THR A 19 -14.82 -13.94 1.71
C THR A 19 -15.47 -14.59 0.50
N GLY A 20 -16.80 -14.74 0.50
CA GLY A 20 -17.56 -15.47 -0.52
C GLY A 20 -17.39 -16.99 -0.45
N GLU A 21 -16.77 -17.50 0.61
CA GLU A 21 -16.47 -18.92 0.80
C GLU A 21 -17.59 -19.62 1.58
N ILE A 22 -17.92 -20.86 1.20
CA ILE A 22 -18.98 -21.65 1.86
C ILE A 22 -18.42 -22.42 3.07
N LYS A 23 -17.16 -22.87 2.99
CA LYS A 23 -16.54 -23.72 4.00
C LYS A 23 -15.71 -22.87 4.97
N LYS A 24 -15.81 -23.17 6.28
CA LYS A 24 -15.12 -22.46 7.37
C LYS A 24 -13.59 -22.35 7.13
N GLY A 25 -12.94 -23.46 6.79
CA GLY A 25 -11.48 -23.51 6.60
C GLY A 25 -10.98 -22.58 5.47
N PRO A 26 -11.50 -22.72 4.23
CA PRO A 26 -11.20 -21.80 3.13
C PRO A 26 -11.49 -20.33 3.46
N ALA A 27 -12.63 -20.04 4.09
CA ALA A 27 -13.01 -18.69 4.48
C ALA A 27 -11.99 -18.06 5.44
N ILE A 28 -11.64 -18.76 6.53
CA ILE A 28 -10.64 -18.31 7.50
C ILE A 28 -9.27 -18.12 6.83
N ARG A 29 -8.85 -19.10 6.00
CA ARG A 29 -7.55 -19.03 5.31
C ARG A 29 -7.47 -17.81 4.40
N LYS A 30 -8.52 -17.55 3.62
CA LYS A 30 -8.57 -16.41 2.70
C LYS A 30 -8.47 -15.09 3.45
N LEU A 31 -9.28 -14.91 4.51
CA LEU A 31 -9.24 -13.72 5.34
C LEU A 31 -7.86 -13.48 5.96
N VAL A 32 -7.21 -14.51 6.51
CA VAL A 32 -5.89 -14.40 7.14
C VAL A 32 -4.82 -14.00 6.11
N VAL A 33 -4.83 -14.61 4.92
CA VAL A 33 -3.86 -14.27 3.86
C VAL A 33 -4.05 -12.83 3.38
N GLU A 34 -5.29 -12.40 3.16
CA GLU A 34 -5.60 -11.03 2.74
C GLU A 34 -5.19 -10.01 3.81
N ALA A 35 -5.50 -10.26 5.08
CA ALA A 35 -5.09 -9.42 6.19
C ALA A 35 -3.55 -9.33 6.32
N LEU A 36 -2.85 -10.46 6.15
CA LEU A 36 -1.39 -10.49 6.19
C LEU A 36 -0.79 -9.65 5.07
N GLN A 37 -1.29 -9.78 3.84
CA GLN A 37 -0.84 -8.99 2.70
C GLN A 37 -1.10 -7.50 2.91
N MET A 38 -2.26 -7.13 3.47
CA MET A 38 -2.59 -5.75 3.79
C MET A 38 -1.59 -5.16 4.80
N LYS A 39 -1.24 -5.90 5.85
CA LYS A 39 -0.23 -5.48 6.83
C LYS A 39 1.17 -5.38 6.26
N GLN A 40 1.55 -6.29 5.36
CA GLN A 40 2.82 -6.19 4.65
C GLN A 40 2.89 -4.93 3.79
N ARG A 41 1.80 -4.60 3.07
CA ARG A 41 1.72 -3.35 2.28
C ARG A 41 1.82 -2.11 3.16
N GLU A 42 1.14 -2.09 4.31
CA GLU A 42 1.22 -1.00 5.28
C GLU A 42 2.67 -0.78 5.75
N ILE A 43 3.37 -1.85 6.13
CA ILE A 43 4.78 -1.78 6.56
C ILE A 43 5.68 -1.25 5.43
N SER A 44 5.49 -1.74 4.21
CA SER A 44 6.25 -1.26 3.04
C SER A 44 5.98 0.22 2.75
N ALA A 45 4.73 0.66 2.82
CA ALA A 45 4.35 2.05 2.63
C ALA A 45 4.96 2.96 3.70
N GLN A 46 4.96 2.53 4.97
CA GLN A 46 5.59 3.27 6.06
C GLN A 46 7.10 3.47 5.83
N LYS A 47 7.82 2.44 5.35
CA LYS A 47 9.25 2.55 5.01
C LYS A 47 9.51 3.56 3.88
N PHE A 48 8.58 3.67 2.94
CA PHE A 48 8.66 4.65 1.87
C PHE A 48 8.41 6.07 2.40
N ILE A 49 7.34 6.27 3.17
CA ILE A 49 6.97 7.56 3.77
C ILE A 49 8.04 8.07 4.72
N SER A 50 8.64 7.19 5.52
CA SER A 50 9.71 7.53 6.47
C SER A 50 11.05 7.84 5.80
N GLY A 51 11.14 7.75 4.46
CA GLY A 51 12.38 7.95 3.71
C GLY A 51 13.41 6.83 3.89
N THR A 52 13.09 5.77 4.65
CA THR A 52 14.00 4.64 4.89
C THR A 52 14.24 3.80 3.64
N TRP A 53 13.28 3.81 2.71
CA TRP A 53 13.38 3.20 1.37
C TRP A 53 13.53 4.24 0.25
N GLY A 54 13.76 5.51 0.58
CA GLY A 54 14.15 6.50 -0.40
C GLY A 54 15.54 6.17 -0.93
N VAL A 55 15.66 5.95 -2.25
CA VAL A 55 16.96 6.12 -2.91
C VAL A 55 17.34 7.57 -2.67
N GLU A 56 18.47 7.83 -2.03
CA GLU A 56 19.13 9.15 -2.15
C GLU A 56 19.43 9.35 -3.63
N LEU A 57 18.50 9.95 -4.37
CA LEU A 57 18.71 10.31 -5.76
C LEU A 57 19.62 11.54 -5.76
N LYS A 58 20.93 11.28 -5.58
CA LYS A 58 21.98 12.29 -5.73
C LYS A 58 21.80 12.97 -7.09
N GLY A 59 21.29 14.20 -7.08
CA GLY A 59 21.04 15.00 -8.28
C GLY A 59 19.58 15.21 -8.68
N PHE A 60 18.59 14.58 -8.03
CA PHE A 60 17.17 14.84 -8.32
C PHE A 60 16.76 16.27 -7.97
N GLU A 61 17.25 16.80 -6.83
CA GLU A 61 17.03 18.19 -6.45
C GLU A 61 17.59 19.18 -7.48
N LYS A 62 18.70 18.85 -8.15
CA LYS A 62 19.24 19.67 -9.24
C LYS A 62 18.32 19.64 -10.46
N GLY A 63 17.80 18.47 -10.84
CA GLY A 63 16.83 18.35 -11.93
C GLY A 63 15.54 19.14 -11.65
N GLN A 64 15.03 19.07 -10.41
CA GLN A 64 13.81 19.77 -10.02
C GLN A 64 13.97 21.30 -10.09
N GLN A 65 15.14 21.84 -9.72
CA GLN A 65 15.43 23.27 -9.86
C GLN A 65 15.54 23.71 -11.32
N PHE A 66 16.10 22.88 -12.21
CA PHE A 66 16.15 23.17 -13.64
C PHE A 66 14.75 23.21 -14.28
N ASP A 67 13.90 22.23 -13.96
CA ASP A 67 12.52 22.20 -14.46
C ASP A 67 11.73 23.43 -13.98
N GLN A 68 11.86 23.77 -12.70
CA GLN A 68 11.19 24.95 -12.10
C GLN A 68 11.69 26.27 -12.71
N GLN A 69 12.98 26.36 -13.08
CA GLN A 69 13.55 27.53 -13.76
C GLN A 69 13.06 27.64 -15.20
N SER A 70 12.93 26.51 -15.92
CA SER A 70 12.47 26.47 -17.31
C SER A 70 10.99 26.89 -17.46
N ASP A 71 10.14 26.56 -16.49
CA ASP A 71 8.75 27.00 -16.44
C ASP A 71 8.60 28.52 -16.21
N LEU A 72 9.55 29.12 -15.49
CA LEU A 72 9.59 30.56 -15.23
C LEU A 72 10.10 31.35 -16.44
N ASP A 73 11.07 30.82 -17.18
CA ASP A 73 11.57 31.43 -18.41
C ASP A 73 10.58 31.29 -19.59
N GLY A 74 9.88 30.16 -19.69
CA GLY A 74 8.84 29.96 -20.69
C GLY A 74 7.69 30.96 -20.59
N LYS A 75 7.32 31.38 -19.36
CA LYS A 75 6.27 32.40 -19.13
C LYS A 75 6.67 33.82 -19.52
N LYS A 76 7.96 34.16 -19.57
CA LYS A 76 8.44 35.48 -20.02
C LYS A 76 8.47 35.61 -21.55
N SER A 77 8.56 34.50 -22.27
CA SER A 77 8.68 34.45 -23.73
C SER A 77 7.37 34.72 -24.49
N TRP A 78 6.22 34.39 -23.90
CA TRP A 78 4.90 34.52 -24.55
C TRP A 78 4.08 35.75 -24.12
N GLY A 79 4.68 36.64 -23.33
CA GLY A 79 4.04 37.84 -22.78
C GLY A 79 4.69 39.14 -23.26
N SER A 80 4.82 39.33 -24.58
CA SER A 80 5.20 40.60 -25.20
C SER A 80 4.35 40.86 -26.44
#